data_AF-A0A7R9QZR2-F1
#
_entry.id   AF-A0A7R9QZR2-F1
#
_cell.length_a   1.000
_cell.length_b   1.000
_cell.length_c   1.000
_cell.angle_alpha   90.00
_cell.angle_beta   90.00
_cell.angle_gamma   90.00
#
_symmetry.space_group_name_H-M   'P 1'
#
loop_
_entity.id
_entity.type
_entity.pdbx_description
1 polymer ?
#
loop_
_entity_poly.entity_id
_entity_poly.type
_entity_poly.pdbx_seq_one_letter_code
_entity_poly.pdbx_strand_id
1 'polypeptide(L)'
;PADASKPPPPLSLRQLFRYADTTDRLFVTLGAVIAAVTGFSWNLLTIAFGDVVDVFVDYERALNANHTSNATQSEFLSEVYFFSAALFCLWVVNSVCNYLIMVLFPLAAINQIRKIKTLYFASLLKQDIAWYDTKSASGDFASRVTADLKRIEDGMNEKLGLAIYNAATAVIAIATAFIYGWKLTLIIISLLPFLAFGTSIMNKVQATFARKEVESYAAAGSVAEEVISGIRTVLAFGGQQKESSRYESHLVPAMRSGVRRNFMTGLG
;
A
#
# COMPACT_ATOMS: atom_id res chain seq x y z
N PRO A 1 5.16 4.63 -36.54
CA PRO A 1 4.44 5.58 -35.67
C PRO A 1 3.55 4.82 -34.67
N ALA A 2 4.07 4.55 -33.47
CA ALA A 2 3.28 3.96 -32.39
C ALA A 2 2.32 5.03 -31.85
N ASP A 3 1.03 4.67 -31.85
CA ASP A 3 -0.10 5.44 -31.35
C ASP A 3 0.16 5.95 -29.92
N ALA A 4 0.36 7.26 -29.77
CA ALA A 4 0.70 7.93 -28.51
C ALA A 4 -0.46 7.96 -27.48
N SER A 5 -1.62 7.37 -27.83
CA SER A 5 -2.82 7.35 -26.99
C SER A 5 -2.92 6.15 -26.04
N LYS A 6 -2.09 5.11 -26.21
CA LYS A 6 -2.12 3.91 -25.36
C LYS A 6 -0.93 3.87 -24.40
N PRO A 7 -1.16 3.66 -23.09
CA PRO A 7 -0.06 3.46 -22.15
C PRO A 7 0.76 2.24 -22.59
N PRO A 8 2.11 2.31 -22.51
CA PRO A 8 2.96 1.18 -22.87
C PRO A 8 2.63 -0.05 -22.00
N PRO A 9 2.86 -1.28 -22.51
CA PRO A 9 2.59 -2.49 -21.75
C PRO A 9 3.34 -2.47 -20.41
N PRO A 10 2.71 -2.96 -19.32
CA PRO A 10 3.35 -2.98 -18.02
C PRO A 10 4.61 -3.84 -18.06
N LEU A 11 5.70 -3.32 -17.51
CA LEU A 11 6.95 -4.07 -17.39
C LEU A 11 6.76 -5.21 -16.40
N SER A 12 7.36 -6.37 -16.71
CA SER A 12 7.40 -7.48 -15.77
C SER A 12 8.29 -7.15 -14.57
N LEU A 13 7.98 -7.70 -13.39
CA LEU A 13 8.80 -7.51 -12.18
C LEU A 13 10.27 -7.94 -12.40
N ARG A 14 10.51 -8.98 -13.22
CA ARG A 14 11.86 -9.42 -13.58
C ARG A 14 12.64 -8.39 -14.38
N GLN A 15 11.97 -7.67 -15.29
CA GLN A 15 12.58 -6.59 -16.05
C GLN A 15 12.84 -5.36 -15.19
N LEU A 16 12.01 -5.11 -14.17
CA LEU A 16 12.20 -4.01 -13.22
C LEU A 16 13.51 -4.18 -12.43
N PHE A 17 13.78 -5.40 -11.95
CA PHE A 17 15.00 -5.73 -11.20
C PHE A 17 16.24 -6.03 -12.08
N ARG A 18 16.22 -5.70 -13.38
CA ARG A 18 17.33 -5.99 -14.30
C ARG A 18 18.64 -5.30 -13.91
N TYR A 19 18.57 -4.11 -13.31
CA TYR A 19 19.73 -3.30 -12.92
C TYR A 19 20.22 -3.59 -11.49
N ALA A 20 19.73 -4.65 -10.86
CA ALA A 20 20.17 -5.08 -9.53
C ALA A 20 21.55 -5.75 -9.60
N ASP A 21 22.51 -5.24 -8.82
CA ASP A 21 23.78 -5.93 -8.58
C ASP A 21 23.54 -7.24 -7.81
N THR A 22 24.57 -8.07 -7.74
CA THR A 22 24.55 -9.31 -6.95
C THR A 22 24.25 -9.06 -5.47
N THR A 23 24.79 -7.97 -4.89
CA THR A 23 24.50 -7.53 -3.52
C THR A 23 23.05 -7.06 -3.36
N ASP A 24 22.55 -6.26 -4.30
CA ASP A 24 21.16 -5.77 -4.28
C ASP A 24 20.16 -6.94 -4.41
N ARG A 25 20.46 -7.94 -5.25
CA ARG A 25 19.67 -9.17 -5.35
C ARG A 25 19.68 -9.94 -4.05
N LEU A 26 20.83 -10.05 -3.39
CA LEU A 26 20.95 -10.73 -2.10
C LEU A 26 20.08 -10.04 -1.05
N PHE A 27 20.11 -8.71 -0.94
CA PHE A 27 19.24 -7.97 -0.02
C PHE A 27 17.74 -8.18 -0.30
N VAL A 28 17.32 -8.15 -1.57
CA VAL A 28 15.91 -8.38 -1.94
C VAL A 28 15.49 -9.81 -1.62
N THR A 29 16.32 -10.81 -1.92
CA THR A 29 16.00 -12.22 -1.62
C THR A 29 15.96 -12.50 -0.12
N LEU A 30 16.93 -11.98 0.64
CA LEU A 30 16.98 -12.10 2.09
C LEU A 30 15.78 -11.40 2.73
N GLY A 31 15.49 -10.17 2.31
CA GLY A 31 14.31 -9.42 2.76
C GLY A 31 13.00 -10.15 2.45
N ALA A 32 12.88 -10.77 1.28
CA ALA A 32 11.71 -11.56 0.91
C ALA A 32 11.53 -12.83 1.78
N VAL A 33 12.62 -13.52 2.11
CA VAL A 33 12.57 -14.68 3.02
C VAL A 33 12.18 -14.23 4.43
N ILE A 34 12.77 -13.16 4.95
CA ILE A 34 12.43 -12.63 6.27
C ILE A 34 10.96 -12.17 6.30
N ALA A 35 10.48 -11.50 5.25
CA ALA A 35 9.08 -11.08 5.12
C ALA A 35 8.09 -12.25 5.09
N ALA A 36 8.46 -13.37 4.46
CA ALA A 36 7.65 -14.58 4.49
C ALA A 36 7.60 -15.21 5.89
N VAL A 37 8.73 -15.23 6.60
CA VAL A 37 8.83 -15.77 7.97
C VAL A 37 8.09 -14.90 8.98
N THR A 38 8.22 -13.57 8.92
CA THR A 38 7.49 -12.68 9.83
C THR A 38 5.98 -12.72 9.62
N GLY A 39 5.51 -13.05 8.40
CA GLY A 39 4.08 -13.27 8.15
C GLY A 39 3.50 -14.45 8.95
N PHE A 40 4.34 -15.44 9.30
CA PHE A 40 3.94 -16.53 10.20
C PHE A 40 3.72 -16.05 11.64
N SER A 41 4.43 -15.01 12.10
CA SER A 41 4.37 -14.57 13.49
C SER A 41 2.98 -14.08 13.92
N TRP A 42 2.23 -13.41 13.04
CA TRP A 42 0.87 -12.96 13.35
C TRP A 42 -0.07 -14.15 13.62
N ASN A 43 0.11 -15.25 12.89
CA ASN A 43 -0.63 -16.48 13.08
C ASN A 43 -0.25 -17.20 14.37
N LEU A 44 1.05 -17.21 14.69
CA LEU A 44 1.54 -17.82 15.91
C LEU A 44 1.05 -17.08 17.16
N LEU A 45 0.88 -15.76 17.09
CA LEU A 45 0.23 -14.98 18.15
C LEU A 45 -1.22 -15.41 18.38
N THR A 46 -2.00 -15.63 17.31
CA THR A 46 -3.40 -16.10 17.43
C THR A 46 -3.48 -17.49 18.07
N ILE A 47 -2.57 -18.40 17.70
CA ILE A 47 -2.49 -19.74 18.28
C ILE A 47 -2.13 -19.67 19.77
N ALA A 48 -1.07 -18.94 20.12
CA ALA A 48 -0.65 -18.79 21.50
C ALA A 48 -1.72 -18.12 22.37
N PHE A 49 -2.51 -17.20 21.82
CA PHE A 49 -3.67 -16.65 22.51
C PHE A 49 -4.75 -17.72 22.77
N GLY A 50 -5.01 -18.59 21.80
CA GLY A 50 -5.90 -19.74 21.97
C GLY A 50 -5.45 -20.67 23.10
N ASP A 51 -4.17 -21.06 23.09
CA ASP A 51 -3.59 -21.93 24.12
C ASP A 51 -3.70 -21.30 25.52
N VAL A 52 -3.43 -19.99 25.65
CA VAL A 52 -3.59 -19.27 26.91
C VAL A 52 -5.05 -19.29 27.37
N VAL A 53 -6.01 -19.04 26.48
CA VAL A 53 -7.45 -19.11 26.81
C VAL A 53 -7.81 -20.50 27.31
N ASP A 54 -7.32 -21.56 26.69
CA ASP A 54 -7.60 -22.94 27.11
C ASP A 54 -7.08 -23.22 28.53
N VAL A 55 -5.88 -22.74 28.88
CA VAL A 55 -5.34 -22.82 30.27
C VAL A 55 -6.24 -22.12 31.28
N PHE A 56 -6.78 -20.94 30.93
CA PHE A 56 -7.74 -20.23 31.78
C PHE A 56 -9.04 -21.02 31.95
N VAL A 57 -9.57 -21.60 30.86
CA VAL A 57 -10.81 -22.41 30.91
C VAL A 57 -10.62 -23.66 31.76
N ASP A 58 -9.48 -24.34 31.64
CA ASP A 58 -9.21 -25.55 32.42
C ASP A 58 -8.98 -25.24 33.90
N TYR A 59 -8.35 -24.10 34.21
CA TYR A 59 -8.27 -23.61 35.59
C TYR A 59 -9.67 -23.30 36.18
N GLU A 60 -10.55 -22.64 35.41
CA GLU A 60 -11.92 -22.36 35.84
C GLU A 60 -12.72 -23.65 36.08
N ARG A 61 -12.58 -24.66 35.20
CA ARG A 61 -13.21 -25.97 35.37
C ARG A 61 -12.72 -26.68 36.65
N ALA A 62 -11.42 -26.64 36.92
CA ALA A 62 -10.84 -27.24 38.13
C ALA A 62 -11.37 -26.55 39.40
N LEU A 63 -11.55 -25.23 39.35
CA LEU A 63 -12.08 -24.43 40.45
C LEU A 63 -13.55 -24.76 40.73
N ASN A 64 -14.36 -24.89 39.67
CA ASN A 64 -15.77 -25.28 39.76
C ASN A 64 -15.96 -26.74 40.23
N ALA A 65 -14.99 -27.62 39.99
CA ALA A 65 -15.01 -29.01 40.43
C ALA A 65 -14.54 -29.20 41.90
N ASN A 66 -14.37 -28.13 42.68
CA ASN A 66 -13.86 -28.14 44.07
C ASN A 66 -12.45 -28.78 44.22
N HIS A 67 -11.68 -28.90 43.14
CA HIS A 67 -10.28 -29.34 43.17
C HIS A 67 -9.35 -28.14 43.44
N THR A 68 -9.55 -27.44 44.57
CA THR A 68 -8.71 -26.30 44.97
C THR A 68 -7.54 -26.77 45.83
N SER A 69 -6.48 -27.24 45.18
CA SER A 69 -5.18 -27.46 45.83
C SER A 69 -4.25 -26.29 45.51
N ASN A 70 -3.38 -25.91 46.44
CA ASN A 70 -2.29 -24.97 46.14
C ASN A 70 -1.41 -25.43 44.96
N ALA A 71 -1.40 -26.75 44.67
CA ALA A 71 -0.73 -27.33 43.52
C ALA A 71 -1.34 -26.86 42.18
N THR A 72 -2.67 -26.79 42.06
CA THR A 72 -3.35 -26.38 40.80
C THR A 72 -3.13 -24.89 40.50
N GLN A 73 -3.03 -24.05 41.54
CA GLN A 73 -2.67 -22.65 41.38
C GLN A 73 -1.21 -22.47 40.93
N SER A 74 -0.27 -23.27 41.46
CA SER A 74 1.14 -23.19 41.04
C SER A 74 1.37 -23.67 39.61
N GLU A 75 0.66 -24.71 39.17
CA GLU A 75 0.70 -25.23 37.80
C GLU A 75 0.20 -24.17 36.81
N PHE A 76 -0.98 -23.58 37.09
CA PHE A 76 -1.54 -22.49 36.29
C PHE A 76 -0.58 -21.30 36.15
N LEU A 77 -0.02 -20.82 37.27
CA LEU A 77 0.93 -19.71 37.23
C LEU A 77 2.18 -20.05 36.40
N SER A 78 2.70 -21.28 36.53
CA SER A 78 3.87 -21.71 35.77
C SER A 78 3.65 -21.73 34.26
N GLU A 79 2.48 -22.19 33.81
CA GLU A 79 2.10 -22.19 32.39
C GLU A 79 1.92 -20.77 31.85
N VAL A 80 1.23 -19.90 32.60
CA VAL A 80 1.06 -18.48 32.22
C VAL A 80 2.40 -17.75 32.14
N TYR A 81 3.34 -18.00 33.05
CA TYR A 81 4.69 -17.43 32.98
C TYR A 81 5.46 -17.96 31.77
N PHE A 82 5.33 -19.23 31.42
CA PHE A 82 5.96 -19.79 30.22
C PHE A 82 5.40 -19.16 28.94
N PHE A 83 4.08 -19.07 28.80
CA PHE A 83 3.44 -18.47 27.62
C PHE A 83 3.75 -16.99 27.49
N SER A 84 3.73 -16.22 28.59
CA SER A 84 4.07 -14.80 28.57
C SER A 84 5.54 -14.57 28.18
N ALA A 85 6.47 -15.38 28.68
CA ALA A 85 7.87 -15.34 28.25
C ALA A 85 8.04 -15.71 26.76
N ALA A 86 7.34 -16.74 26.28
CA ALA A 86 7.37 -17.14 24.87
C ALA A 86 6.84 -16.03 23.94
N LEU A 87 5.71 -15.40 24.29
CA LEU A 87 5.14 -14.27 23.56
C LEU A 87 6.07 -13.06 23.52
N PHE A 88 6.75 -12.77 24.64
CA PHE A 88 7.74 -11.70 24.69
C PHE A 88 8.94 -11.98 23.77
N CYS A 89 9.48 -13.21 23.81
CA CYS A 89 10.56 -13.63 22.91
C CYS A 89 10.16 -13.51 21.43
N LEU A 90 8.94 -13.92 21.09
CA LEU A 90 8.42 -13.79 19.73
C LEU A 90 8.28 -12.33 19.29
N TRP A 91 7.83 -11.45 20.19
CA TRP A 91 7.74 -10.02 19.91
C TRP A 91 9.11 -9.40 19.63
N VAL A 92 10.14 -9.76 20.41
CA VAL A 92 11.51 -9.28 20.19
C VAL A 92 12.04 -9.75 18.83
N VAL A 93 11.89 -11.04 18.51
CA VAL A 93 12.33 -11.59 17.22
C VAL A 93 11.59 -10.92 16.05
N ASN A 94 10.27 -10.75 16.15
CA ASN A 94 9.49 -10.12 15.10
C ASN A 94 9.89 -8.65 14.89
N SER A 95 10.15 -7.90 15.97
CA SER A 95 10.61 -6.52 15.91
C SER A 95 11.95 -6.39 15.17
N VAL A 96 12.90 -7.27 15.46
CA VAL A 96 14.20 -7.31 14.77
C VAL A 96 14.02 -7.66 13.28
N CYS A 97 13.22 -8.68 12.97
CA CYS A 97 12.97 -9.07 11.59
C CYS A 97 12.26 -7.97 10.78
N ASN A 98 11.27 -7.29 11.38
CA ASN A 98 10.57 -6.20 10.73
C ASN A 98 11.49 -5.00 10.49
N TYR A 99 12.37 -4.68 11.45
CA TYR A 99 13.40 -3.67 11.26
C TYR A 99 14.35 -4.03 10.10
N LEU A 100 14.78 -5.29 10.00
CA LEU A 100 15.62 -5.75 8.89
C LEU A 100 14.92 -5.59 7.53
N ILE A 101 13.63 -5.94 7.42
CA ILE A 101 12.84 -5.72 6.20
C ILE A 101 12.79 -4.24 5.84
N MET A 102 12.51 -3.38 6.83
CA MET A 102 12.42 -1.93 6.67
C MET A 102 13.77 -1.29 6.30
N VAL A 103 14.90 -1.99 6.43
CA VAL A 103 16.22 -1.50 6.02
C VAL A 103 16.68 -2.11 4.69
N LEU A 104 16.52 -3.43 4.51
CA LEU A 104 17.02 -4.17 3.35
C LEU A 104 16.35 -3.75 2.03
N PHE A 105 15.03 -3.60 2.01
CA PHE A 105 14.28 -3.22 0.80
C PHE A 105 14.60 -1.79 0.33
N PRO A 106 14.55 -0.76 1.20
CA PRO A 106 14.93 0.59 0.78
C PRO A 106 16.38 0.70 0.32
N LEU A 107 17.32 0.03 0.99
CA LEU A 107 18.73 0.08 0.58
C LEU A 107 18.93 -0.47 -0.84
N ALA A 108 18.31 -1.61 -1.15
CA ALA A 108 18.35 -2.18 -2.49
C ALA A 108 17.66 -1.27 -3.53
N ALA A 109 16.53 -0.64 -3.17
CA ALA A 109 15.82 0.28 -4.03
C ALA A 109 16.63 1.55 -4.34
N ILE A 110 17.27 2.16 -3.33
CA ILE A 110 18.11 3.35 -3.47
C ILE A 110 19.32 3.09 -4.36
N ASN A 111 19.97 1.93 -4.22
CA ASN A 111 21.11 1.56 -5.07
C ASN A 111 20.69 1.38 -6.54
N GLN A 112 19.57 0.70 -6.77
CA GLN A 112 19.06 0.47 -8.12
C GLN A 112 18.58 1.76 -8.78
N ILE A 113 17.84 2.60 -8.07
CA ILE A 113 17.36 3.87 -8.64
C ILE A 113 18.51 4.81 -8.95
N ARG A 114 19.59 4.81 -8.15
CA ARG A 114 20.80 5.59 -8.43
C ARG A 114 21.42 5.20 -9.77
N LYS A 115 21.59 3.89 -10.02
CA LYS A 115 22.11 3.39 -11.31
C LYS A 115 21.19 3.71 -12.48
N ILE A 116 19.89 3.52 -12.30
CA ILE A 116 18.89 3.84 -13.32
C ILE A 116 18.97 5.34 -13.64
N LYS A 117 19.02 6.23 -12.63
CA LYS A 117 19.18 7.68 -12.80
C LYS A 117 20.44 8.01 -13.61
N THR A 118 21.59 7.42 -13.28
CA THR A 118 22.85 7.67 -14.00
C THR A 118 22.80 7.19 -15.46
N LEU A 119 22.34 5.96 -15.70
CA LEU A 119 22.23 5.39 -17.05
C LEU A 119 21.21 6.14 -17.91
N TYR A 120 20.09 6.52 -17.30
CA TYR A 120 19.06 7.31 -17.95
C TYR A 120 19.59 8.68 -18.36
N PHE A 121 20.24 9.40 -17.44
CA PHE A 121 20.83 10.70 -17.72
C PHE A 121 21.94 10.62 -18.78
N ALA A 122 22.81 9.61 -18.71
CA ALA A 122 23.84 9.37 -19.71
C ALA A 122 23.27 9.06 -21.09
N SER A 123 22.14 8.34 -21.16
CA SER A 123 21.46 8.02 -22.42
C SER A 123 20.69 9.22 -22.98
N LEU A 124 20.16 10.07 -22.08
CA LEU A 124 19.48 11.30 -22.43
C LEU A 124 20.46 12.27 -23.11
N LEU A 125 21.62 12.54 -22.51
CA LEU A 125 22.64 13.42 -23.08
C LEU A 125 23.18 12.98 -24.45
N LYS A 126 23.00 11.71 -24.83
CA LYS A 126 23.43 11.16 -26.13
C LYS A 126 22.35 11.23 -27.22
N GLN A 127 21.16 11.74 -26.93
CA GLN A 127 20.09 11.82 -27.94
C GLN A 127 20.28 12.97 -28.92
N ASP A 128 19.79 12.76 -30.13
CA ASP A 128 19.83 13.74 -31.21
C ASP A 128 18.98 14.97 -30.89
N ILE A 129 19.40 16.13 -31.42
CA ILE A 129 18.66 17.39 -31.26
C ILE A 129 17.21 17.27 -31.76
N ALA A 130 16.97 16.50 -32.82
CA ALA A 130 15.63 16.24 -33.36
C ALA A 130 14.73 15.47 -32.37
N TRP A 131 15.30 14.59 -31.54
CA TRP A 131 14.54 13.92 -30.48
C TRP A 131 14.08 14.93 -29.43
N TYR A 132 14.96 15.87 -29.06
CA TYR A 132 14.63 16.97 -28.17
C TYR A 132 13.57 17.88 -28.79
N ASP A 133 13.63 18.25 -30.06
CA ASP A 133 12.60 19.12 -30.66
C ASP A 133 11.20 18.48 -30.63
N THR A 134 11.11 17.15 -30.73
CA THR A 134 9.82 16.44 -30.62
C THR A 134 9.29 16.28 -29.19
N LYS A 135 10.15 16.35 -28.15
CA LYS A 135 9.78 16.09 -26.73
C LYS A 135 9.89 17.31 -25.83
N SER A 136 10.72 18.30 -26.18
CA SER A 136 11.06 19.49 -25.41
C SER A 136 10.06 20.64 -25.55
N ALA A 137 9.09 20.54 -26.47
CA ALA A 137 8.03 21.55 -26.60
C ALA A 137 7.24 21.81 -25.30
N SER A 138 7.35 20.91 -24.31
CA SER A 138 6.58 20.98 -23.07
C SER A 138 7.34 21.47 -21.83
N GLY A 139 8.67 21.70 -21.86
CA GLY A 139 9.45 22.16 -20.69
C GLY A 139 9.45 21.26 -19.43
N ASP A 140 8.57 20.26 -19.39
CA ASP A 140 8.19 19.40 -18.27
C ASP A 140 8.87 18.01 -18.34
N PHE A 141 9.80 17.81 -19.26
CA PHE A 141 10.41 16.48 -19.45
C PHE A 141 11.27 16.08 -18.23
N ALA A 142 12.11 16.98 -17.73
CA ALA A 142 13.00 16.68 -16.60
C ALA A 142 12.23 16.42 -15.28
N SER A 143 11.15 17.18 -15.04
CA SER A 143 10.23 16.99 -13.91
C SER A 143 9.48 15.66 -14.02
N ARG A 144 8.94 15.32 -15.20
CA ARG A 144 8.27 14.02 -15.44
C ARG A 144 9.19 12.84 -15.19
N VAL A 145 10.41 12.88 -15.71
CA VAL A 145 11.40 11.81 -15.51
C VAL A 145 11.69 11.63 -14.02
N THR A 146 11.89 12.73 -13.29
CA THR A 146 12.17 12.67 -11.85
C THR A 146 10.97 12.08 -11.09
N ALA A 147 9.75 12.48 -11.46
CA ALA A 147 8.53 11.96 -10.87
C ALA A 147 8.33 10.46 -11.16
N ASP A 148 8.59 10.01 -12.39
CA ASP A 148 8.46 8.60 -12.77
C ASP A 148 9.53 7.73 -12.11
N LEU A 149 10.76 8.22 -11.99
CA LEU A 149 11.82 7.54 -11.23
C LEU A 149 11.47 7.43 -9.75
N LYS A 150 10.86 8.46 -9.15
CA LYS A 150 10.38 8.39 -7.78
C LYS A 150 9.25 7.38 -7.61
N ARG A 151 8.32 7.28 -8.56
CA ARG A 151 7.25 6.27 -8.53
C ARG A 151 7.82 4.84 -8.58
N ILE A 152 8.87 4.62 -9.36
CA ILE A 152 9.58 3.34 -9.42
C ILE A 152 10.26 3.04 -8.08
N GLU A 153 10.96 4.02 -7.51
CA GLU A 153 11.59 3.93 -6.19
C GLU A 153 10.57 3.56 -5.11
N ASP A 154 9.45 4.30 -5.03
CA ASP A 154 8.37 4.05 -4.07
C ASP A 154 7.77 2.64 -4.19
N GLY A 155 7.71 2.09 -5.41
CA GLY A 155 7.20 0.75 -5.67
C GLY A 155 8.17 -0.38 -5.30
N MET A 156 9.48 -0.15 -5.46
CA MET A 156 10.54 -1.11 -5.15
C MET A 156 11.00 -1.07 -3.68
N ASN A 157 10.65 0.00 -2.97
CA ASN A 157 10.95 0.23 -1.56
C ASN A 157 10.14 -0.72 -0.65
N GLU A 158 9.79 -0.29 0.56
CA GLU A 158 9.04 -1.03 1.57
C GLU A 158 7.75 -1.70 1.07
N LYS A 159 7.09 -1.13 0.06
CA LYS A 159 5.81 -1.64 -0.47
C LYS A 159 5.92 -3.06 -0.99
N LEU A 160 7.05 -3.42 -1.61
CA LEU A 160 7.27 -4.76 -2.11
C LEU A 160 7.40 -5.77 -0.95
N GLY A 161 8.15 -5.42 0.08
CA GLY A 161 8.27 -6.23 1.30
C GLY A 161 6.92 -6.41 2.00
N LEU A 162 6.15 -5.33 2.12
CA LEU A 162 4.81 -5.37 2.70
C LEU A 162 3.84 -6.22 1.88
N ALA A 163 3.92 -6.19 0.54
CA ALA A 163 3.09 -7.02 -0.32
C ALA A 163 3.40 -8.52 -0.14
N ILE A 164 4.68 -8.89 -0.06
CA ILE A 164 5.11 -10.27 0.20
C ILE A 164 4.67 -10.71 1.59
N TYR A 165 4.89 -9.87 2.61
CA TYR A 165 4.46 -10.12 3.98
C TYR A 165 2.94 -10.37 4.04
N ASN A 166 2.12 -9.47 3.49
CA ASN A 166 0.66 -9.60 3.51
C ASN A 166 0.18 -10.86 2.76
N ALA A 167 0.80 -11.18 1.62
CA ALA A 167 0.48 -12.39 0.87
C ALA A 167 0.84 -13.66 1.66
N ALA A 168 2.02 -13.71 2.27
CA ALA A 168 2.46 -14.82 3.11
C ALA A 168 1.54 -14.99 4.32
N THR A 169 1.25 -13.90 5.04
CA THR A 169 0.33 -13.91 6.19
C THR A 169 -1.05 -14.43 5.81
N ALA A 170 -1.60 -14.00 4.67
CA ALA A 170 -2.91 -14.45 4.20
C ALA A 170 -2.94 -15.97 3.91
N VAL A 171 -1.93 -16.48 3.21
CA VAL A 171 -1.82 -17.92 2.89
C VAL A 171 -1.67 -18.74 4.17
N ILE A 172 -0.78 -18.32 5.07
CA ILE A 172 -0.53 -19.00 6.34
C ILE A 172 -1.79 -18.97 7.21
N ALA A 173 -2.49 -17.83 7.31
CA ALA A 173 -3.69 -17.69 8.13
C ALA A 173 -4.83 -18.58 7.67
N ILE A 174 -5.03 -18.71 6.36
CA ILE A 174 -6.02 -19.63 5.82
C ILE A 174 -5.60 -21.07 6.14
N ALA A 175 -4.33 -21.42 5.94
CA ALA A 175 -3.83 -22.76 6.22
C ALA A 175 -3.97 -23.15 7.69
N THR A 176 -3.57 -22.28 8.63
CA THR A 176 -3.70 -22.51 10.07
C THR A 176 -5.16 -22.62 10.49
N ALA A 177 -6.05 -21.79 9.96
CA ALA A 177 -7.48 -21.87 10.26
C ALA A 177 -8.08 -23.23 9.87
N PHE A 178 -7.74 -23.76 8.69
CA PHE A 178 -8.20 -25.09 8.26
C PHE A 178 -7.66 -26.24 9.12
N ILE A 179 -6.44 -26.12 9.66
CA ILE A 179 -5.83 -27.14 10.53
C ILE A 179 -6.56 -27.22 11.87
N TYR A 180 -6.84 -26.09 12.51
CA TYR A 180 -7.48 -26.09 13.85
C TYR A 180 -8.98 -26.40 13.79
N GLY A 181 -9.69 -25.97 12.75
CA GLY A 181 -11.15 -26.10 12.75
C GLY A 181 -11.82 -25.88 11.40
N TRP A 182 -11.68 -26.84 10.48
CA TRP A 182 -12.23 -26.75 9.12
C TRP A 182 -13.74 -26.43 9.04
N LYS A 183 -14.55 -26.88 10.00
CA LYS A 183 -16.00 -26.60 10.02
C LYS A 183 -16.31 -25.13 10.28
N LEU A 184 -15.67 -24.53 11.28
CA LEU A 184 -15.88 -23.11 11.63
C LEU A 184 -15.30 -22.20 10.53
N THR A 185 -14.14 -22.55 10.01
CA THR A 185 -13.49 -21.82 8.92
C THR A 185 -14.35 -21.78 7.66
N LEU A 186 -14.97 -22.89 7.26
CA LEU A 186 -15.87 -22.92 6.09
C LEU A 186 -17.07 -21.99 6.25
N ILE A 187 -17.67 -21.92 7.44
CA ILE A 187 -18.78 -21.02 7.72
C ILE A 187 -18.33 -19.56 7.53
N ILE A 188 -17.19 -19.17 8.09
CA ILE A 188 -16.66 -17.80 7.96
C ILE A 188 -16.29 -17.48 6.50
N ILE A 189 -15.64 -18.42 5.79
CA ILE A 189 -15.27 -18.25 4.38
C ILE A 189 -16.52 -18.04 3.51
N SER A 190 -17.66 -18.65 3.85
CA SER A 190 -18.91 -18.44 3.12
C SER A 190 -19.40 -16.98 3.17
N LEU A 191 -19.01 -16.23 4.21
CA LEU A 191 -19.35 -14.82 4.39
C LEU A 191 -18.38 -13.86 3.66
N LEU A 192 -17.14 -14.29 3.40
CA LEU A 192 -16.13 -13.50 2.68
C LEU A 192 -16.60 -12.99 1.30
N PRO A 193 -17.24 -13.78 0.41
CA PRO A 193 -17.71 -13.27 -0.88
C PRO A 193 -18.78 -12.18 -0.73
N PHE A 194 -19.60 -12.23 0.32
CA PHE A 194 -20.59 -11.18 0.60
C PHE A 194 -19.91 -9.86 1.00
N LEU A 195 -18.90 -9.93 1.88
CA LEU A 195 -18.08 -8.77 2.24
C LEU A 195 -17.28 -8.24 1.04
N ALA A 196 -16.67 -9.13 0.25
CA ALA A 196 -15.94 -8.78 -0.96
C ALA A 196 -16.83 -8.09 -2.00
N PHE A 197 -18.09 -8.54 -2.13
CA PHE A 197 -19.07 -7.91 -3.02
C PHE A 197 -19.43 -6.49 -2.55
N GLY A 198 -19.76 -6.31 -1.27
CA GLY A 198 -20.06 -5.00 -0.71
C GLY A 198 -18.90 -4.00 -0.88
N THR A 199 -17.70 -4.41 -0.45
CA THR A 199 -16.48 -3.60 -0.60
C THR A 199 -16.12 -3.31 -2.07
N SER A 200 -16.33 -4.26 -2.99
CA SER A 200 -16.09 -4.03 -4.41
C SER A 200 -17.02 -2.96 -5.00
N ILE A 201 -18.31 -2.98 -4.64
CA ILE A 201 -19.26 -1.95 -5.04
C ILE A 201 -18.82 -0.59 -4.49
N MET A 202 -18.50 -0.52 -3.21
CA MET A 202 -18.06 0.74 -2.60
C MET A 202 -16.78 1.28 -3.25
N ASN A 203 -15.79 0.43 -3.50
CA ASN A 203 -14.56 0.81 -4.19
C ASN A 203 -14.82 1.33 -5.62
N LYS A 204 -15.72 0.69 -6.38
CA LYS A 204 -16.12 1.16 -7.72
C LYS A 204 -16.83 2.50 -7.67
N VAL A 205 -17.73 2.68 -6.71
CA VAL A 205 -18.46 3.93 -6.49
C VAL A 205 -17.47 5.05 -6.15
N GLN A 206 -16.61 4.84 -5.15
CA GLN A 206 -15.58 5.80 -4.75
C GLN A 206 -14.65 6.16 -5.91
N ALA A 207 -14.17 5.18 -6.68
CA ALA A 207 -13.30 5.41 -7.84
C ALA A 207 -14.01 6.24 -8.93
N THR A 208 -15.29 5.99 -9.17
CA THR A 208 -16.09 6.73 -10.15
C THR A 208 -16.28 8.19 -9.72
N PHE A 209 -16.61 8.43 -8.45
CA PHE A 209 -16.77 9.78 -7.92
C PHE A 209 -15.44 10.54 -7.86
N ALA A 210 -14.34 9.87 -7.50
CA ALA A 210 -13.00 10.46 -7.53
C ALA A 210 -12.60 10.88 -8.96
N ARG A 211 -12.88 10.05 -9.97
CA ARG A 211 -12.63 10.42 -11.38
C ARG A 211 -13.44 11.65 -11.79
N LYS A 212 -14.73 11.70 -11.42
CA LYS A 212 -15.61 12.83 -11.73
C LYS A 212 -15.21 14.12 -11.02
N GLU A 213 -14.70 14.02 -9.79
CA GLU A 213 -14.14 15.14 -9.04
C GLU A 213 -12.92 15.71 -9.74
N VAL A 214 -11.97 14.87 -10.17
CA VAL A 214 -10.78 15.30 -10.92
C VAL A 214 -11.15 15.95 -12.25
N GLU A 215 -12.09 15.39 -13.00
CA GLU A 215 -12.54 15.94 -14.29
C GLU A 215 -13.21 17.31 -14.13
N SER A 216 -14.08 17.46 -13.12
CA SER A 216 -14.74 18.75 -12.83
C SER A 216 -13.73 19.80 -12.36
N TYR A 217 -12.73 19.39 -11.57
CA TYR A 217 -11.68 20.28 -11.09
C TYR A 217 -10.72 20.69 -12.22
N ALA A 218 -10.45 19.81 -13.18
CA ALA A 218 -9.64 20.13 -14.35
C ALA A 218 -10.27 21.23 -15.21
N ALA A 219 -11.61 21.26 -15.35
CA ALA A 219 -12.31 22.32 -16.06
C ALA A 219 -12.15 23.69 -15.36
N ALA A 220 -12.28 23.74 -14.03
CA ALA A 220 -12.02 24.95 -13.25
C ALA A 220 -10.54 25.37 -13.34
N GLY A 221 -9.61 24.41 -13.27
CA GLY A 221 -8.18 24.63 -13.43
C GLY A 221 -7.81 25.23 -14.79
N SER A 222 -8.44 24.77 -15.87
CA SER A 222 -8.22 25.32 -17.22
C SER A 222 -8.68 26.78 -17.33
N VAL A 223 -9.80 27.16 -16.71
CA VAL A 223 -10.25 28.56 -16.65
C VAL A 223 -9.27 29.41 -15.85
N ALA A 224 -8.80 28.91 -14.70
CA ALA A 224 -7.80 29.62 -13.90
C ALA A 224 -6.49 29.82 -14.67
N GLU A 225 -6.02 28.78 -15.37
CA GLU A 225 -4.83 28.84 -16.22
C GLU A 225 -4.97 29.85 -17.36
N GLU A 226 -6.12 29.87 -18.05
CA GLU A 226 -6.44 30.83 -19.11
C GLU A 226 -6.38 32.28 -18.59
N VAL A 227 -7.02 32.55 -17.45
CA VAL A 227 -7.10 33.89 -16.84
C VAL A 227 -5.74 34.35 -16.33
N ILE A 228 -4.97 33.47 -15.69
CA ILE A 228 -3.64 33.79 -15.17
C ILE A 228 -2.66 34.03 -16.31
N SER A 229 -2.66 33.16 -17.34
CA SER A 229 -1.83 33.34 -18.53
C SER A 229 -2.20 34.61 -19.30
N GLY A 230 -3.49 34.98 -19.32
CA GLY A 230 -4.04 36.13 -20.02
C GLY A 230 -4.25 37.38 -19.17
N ILE A 231 -3.62 37.49 -17.99
CA ILE A 231 -4.00 38.48 -16.96
C ILE A 231 -3.99 39.94 -17.46
N ARG A 232 -3.05 40.29 -18.35
CA ARG A 232 -2.97 41.64 -18.95
C ARG A 232 -4.20 41.95 -19.80
N THR A 233 -4.72 40.98 -20.52
CA THR A 233 -5.93 41.10 -21.34
C THR A 233 -7.17 41.25 -20.46
N VAL A 234 -7.28 40.43 -19.41
CA VAL A 234 -8.41 40.51 -18.47
C VAL A 234 -8.46 41.87 -17.77
N LEU A 235 -7.30 42.41 -17.38
CA LEU A 235 -7.18 43.76 -16.81
C LEU A 235 -7.53 44.86 -17.81
N ALA A 236 -7.06 44.75 -19.06
CA ALA A 236 -7.32 45.73 -20.10
C ALA A 236 -8.83 45.86 -20.44
N PHE A 237 -9.59 44.78 -20.33
CA PHE A 237 -11.04 44.76 -20.56
C PHE A 237 -11.87 44.87 -19.27
N GLY A 238 -11.25 45.00 -18.09
CA GLY A 238 -11.98 45.06 -16.81
C GLY A 238 -12.79 43.79 -16.49
N GLY A 239 -12.40 42.63 -17.03
CA GLY A 239 -13.17 41.38 -17.00
C GLY A 239 -13.06 40.55 -15.72
N GLN A 240 -12.41 41.06 -14.68
CA GLN A 240 -12.04 40.29 -13.46
C GLN A 240 -13.26 39.61 -12.81
N GLN A 241 -14.37 40.34 -12.66
CA GLN A 241 -15.57 39.82 -12.01
C GLN A 241 -16.29 38.77 -12.85
N LYS A 242 -16.22 38.90 -14.17
CA LYS A 242 -16.79 37.95 -15.13
C LYS A 242 -16.04 36.62 -15.09
N GLU A 243 -14.71 36.67 -15.11
CA GLU A 243 -13.88 35.47 -15.04
C GLU A 243 -13.92 34.80 -13.65
N SER A 244 -14.05 35.59 -12.57
CA SER A 244 -14.30 35.06 -11.21
C SER A 244 -15.61 34.26 -11.14
N SER A 245 -16.70 34.81 -11.69
CA SER A 245 -18.00 34.13 -11.77
C SER A 245 -17.93 32.86 -12.64
N ARG A 246 -17.17 32.90 -13.74
CA ARG A 246 -16.93 31.73 -14.59
C ARG A 246 -16.19 30.63 -13.83
N TYR A 247 -15.14 30.96 -13.09
CA TYR A 247 -14.42 30.00 -12.25
C TYR A 247 -15.31 29.37 -11.17
N GLU A 248 -16.12 30.18 -10.46
CA GLU A 248 -17.08 29.70 -9.46
C GLU A 248 -18.11 28.73 -10.07
N SER A 249 -18.60 29.02 -11.27
CA SER A 249 -19.57 28.15 -11.96
C SER A 249 -19.02 26.75 -12.25
N HIS A 250 -17.71 26.61 -12.46
CA HIS A 250 -17.03 25.33 -12.65
C HIS A 250 -16.63 24.65 -11.32
N LEU A 251 -16.52 25.40 -10.22
CA LEU A 251 -16.23 24.86 -8.89
C LEU A 251 -17.46 24.21 -8.21
N VAL A 252 -18.66 24.75 -8.39
CA VAL A 252 -19.89 24.22 -7.74
C VAL A 252 -20.14 22.74 -8.07
N PRO A 253 -20.02 22.27 -9.33
CA PRO A 253 -20.11 20.85 -9.66
C PRO A 253 -19.04 19.97 -9.01
N ALA A 254 -17.80 20.48 -8.91
CA ALA A 254 -16.69 19.79 -8.25
C ALA A 254 -16.97 19.63 -6.75
N MET A 255 -17.42 20.70 -6.08
CA MET A 255 -17.80 20.69 -4.67
C MET A 255 -18.94 19.69 -4.41
N ARG A 256 -20.01 19.71 -5.21
CA ARG A 256 -21.13 18.76 -5.06
C ARG A 256 -20.70 17.30 -5.26
N SER A 257 -19.79 17.05 -6.19
CA SER A 257 -19.24 15.70 -6.42
C SER A 257 -18.38 15.24 -5.23
N GLY A 258 -17.56 16.14 -4.68
CA GLY A 258 -16.75 15.89 -3.48
C GLY A 258 -17.60 15.62 -2.23
N VAL A 259 -18.67 16.40 -2.00
CA VAL A 259 -19.61 16.17 -0.88
C VAL A 259 -20.30 14.81 -1.02
N ARG A 260 -20.75 14.45 -2.22
CA ARG A 260 -21.36 13.12 -2.47
C ARG A 260 -20.35 12.00 -2.25
N ARG A 261 -19.11 12.16 -2.69
CA ARG A 261 -18.02 11.20 -2.44
C ARG A 261 -17.83 11.01 -0.95
N ASN A 262 -17.65 12.10 -0.20
CA ASN A 262 -17.41 12.05 1.24
C ASN A 262 -18.58 11.44 2.01
N PHE A 263 -19.81 11.75 1.61
CA PHE A 263 -21.00 11.14 2.20
C PHE A 263 -21.08 9.63 1.92
N MET A 264 -20.75 9.19 0.70
CA MET A 264 -20.68 7.76 0.36
C MET A 264 -19.52 7.04 1.05
N THR A 265 -18.39 7.72 1.26
CA THR A 265 -17.29 7.19 2.07
C THR A 265 -17.68 7.09 3.54
N GLY A 266 -18.49 8.01 4.07
CA GLY A 266 -18.94 7.96 5.46
C GLY A 266 -20.05 6.92 5.74
N LEU A 267 -20.77 6.49 4.71
CA LEU A 267 -21.79 5.44 4.80
C LEU A 267 -21.22 4.02 4.77
N GLY A 268 -19.95 3.85 4.40
CA GLY A 268 -19.26 2.55 4.27
C GLY A 268 -18.16 2.36 5.27
#